data_AF-V5RIL2-F1
#
_entry.id   AF-V5RIL2-F1
#
_cell.length_a   1.000
_cell.length_b   1.000
_cell.length_c   1.000
_cell.angle_alpha   90.00
_cell.angle_beta   90.00
_cell.angle_gamma   90.00
#
_symmetry.space_group_name_H-M   'P 1'
#
loop_
_entity.id
_entity.type
_entity.pdbx_description
1 polymer ?
#
loop_
_entity_poly.entity_id
_entity_poly.type
_entity_poly.pdbx_seq_one_letter_code
_entity_poly.pdbx_strand_id
1 'polypeptide(L)'
;MGYKEKMLVIIIIIWIFALLITGSLAIIYKVRHKNYLSLNKEYTQILKNVDPDFTLKTYDVKYEMPKDEECYYFASNIPLYVYPIIKKQKKKSINDANPKFEFYRSLKNNFSLIYIKHKKSCLVTSIFVTNNRVLFETPNEFIQFPITKIKNIYGATYNIDKTWYNGIEIVLEKVRYRINISDIELLTTFKKIIEGGNN
;
A
#
# COMPACT_ATOMS: atom_id res chain seq x y z
N MET A 1 40.99 6.24 44.94
CA MET A 1 40.44 5.65 43.71
C MET A 1 41.44 5.79 42.58
N GLY A 2 42.02 4.67 42.13
CA GLY A 2 43.04 4.62 41.09
C GLY A 2 42.50 5.00 39.70
N TYR A 3 43.38 5.35 38.77
CA TYR A 3 43.00 5.72 37.40
C TYR A 3 42.18 4.63 36.69
N LYS A 4 42.54 3.36 36.91
CA LYS A 4 41.83 2.18 36.37
C LYS A 4 40.39 2.08 36.86
N GLU A 5 40.17 2.36 38.14
CA GLU A 5 38.83 2.33 38.77
C GLU A 5 37.94 3.46 38.21
N LYS A 6 38.50 4.67 38.03
CA LYS A 6 37.78 5.80 37.41
C LYS A 6 37.38 5.49 35.96
N MET A 7 38.30 4.93 35.17
CA MET A 7 38.03 4.46 33.79
C MET A 7 36.90 3.43 33.75
N LEU A 8 36.93 2.44 34.65
CA LEU A 8 35.92 1.39 34.71
C LEU A 8 34.54 1.95 35.04
N VAL A 9 34.45 2.90 35.98
CA VAL A 9 33.19 3.59 36.30
C VAL A 9 32.65 4.37 35.09
N ILE A 10 33.51 5.09 34.36
CA ILE A 10 33.10 5.82 33.15
C ILE A 10 32.52 4.88 32.10
N ILE A 11 33.17 3.72 31.86
CA ILE A 11 32.69 2.71 30.90
C ILE A 11 31.30 2.19 31.30
N ILE A 12 31.10 1.88 32.59
CA ILE A 12 29.79 1.42 33.10
C ILE A 12 28.71 2.49 32.90
N ILE A 13 29.01 3.76 33.20
CA ILE A 13 28.07 4.86 33.00
C ILE A 13 27.68 4.98 31.52
N ILE A 14 28.66 4.96 30.61
CA ILE A 14 28.41 5.02 29.16
C ILE A 14 27.52 3.84 28.72
N TRP A 15 27.80 2.64 29.24
CA TRP A 15 27.02 1.44 28.92
C TRP A 15 25.57 1.54 29.40
N ILE A 16 25.34 2.03 30.62
CA ILE A 16 23.99 2.28 31.16
C ILE A 16 23.25 3.33 30.31
N PHE A 17 23.92 4.41 29.92
CA PHE A 17 23.32 5.43 29.06
C PHE A 17 22.94 4.87 27.68
N ALA A 18 23.79 4.03 27.08
CA ALA A 18 23.47 3.37 25.81
C ALA A 18 22.23 2.46 25.94
N LEU A 19 22.12 1.72 27.04
CA LEU A 19 20.93 0.90 27.35
C LEU A 19 19.66 1.74 27.53
N LEU A 20 19.74 2.87 28.23
CA LEU A 20 18.61 3.78 28.40
C LEU A 20 18.15 4.38 27.07
N ILE A 21 19.08 4.79 26.21
CA ILE A 21 18.78 5.33 24.88
C ILE A 21 18.10 4.26 24.03
N THR A 22 18.70 3.07 23.93
CA THR A 22 18.13 1.96 23.15
C THR A 22 16.77 1.51 23.66
N GLY A 23 16.58 1.40 24.98
CA GLY A 23 15.29 1.09 25.60
C GLY A 23 14.22 2.15 25.29
N SER A 24 14.59 3.44 25.38
CA SER A 24 13.70 4.55 25.04
C SER A 24 13.28 4.52 23.57
N LEU A 25 14.23 4.29 22.66
CA LEU A 25 13.95 4.12 21.23
C LEU A 25 13.01 2.93 20.97
N ALA A 26 13.22 1.81 21.65
CA ALA A 26 12.37 0.63 21.51
C ALA A 26 10.92 0.89 21.97
N ILE A 27 10.73 1.66 23.05
CA ILE A 27 9.40 2.06 23.53
C ILE A 27 8.71 2.97 22.51
N ILE A 28 9.41 4.01 22.03
CA ILE A 28 8.87 4.93 21.01
C ILE A 28 8.49 4.17 19.74
N TYR A 29 9.34 3.24 19.31
CA TYR A 29 9.07 2.36 18.18
C TYR A 29 7.81 1.53 18.41
N LYS A 30 7.71 0.82 19.55
CA LYS A 30 6.55 -0.02 19.87
C LYS A 30 5.24 0.78 19.86
N VAL A 31 5.23 1.97 20.48
CA VAL A 31 4.03 2.83 20.53
C VAL A 31 3.64 3.31 19.14
N ARG A 32 4.60 3.82 18.36
CA ARG A 32 4.34 4.35 17.02
C ARG A 32 3.86 3.28 16.03
N HIS A 33 4.30 2.03 16.19
CA HIS A 33 3.99 0.94 15.28
C HIS A 33 2.83 0.04 15.72
N LYS A 34 2.30 0.22 16.94
CA LYS A 34 1.18 -0.60 17.47
C LYS A 34 -0.02 -0.62 16.52
N ASN A 35 -0.44 0.55 16.03
CA ASN A 35 -1.61 0.67 15.15
C ASN A 35 -1.37 0.00 13.79
N TYR A 36 -0.17 0.20 13.21
CA TYR A 36 0.22 -0.48 11.97
C TYR A 36 0.19 -2.01 12.12
N LEU A 37 0.81 -2.54 13.18
CA LEU A 37 0.89 -3.98 13.41
C LEU A 37 -0.51 -4.59 13.59
N SER A 38 -1.39 -3.91 14.32
CA SER A 38 -2.78 -4.36 14.52
C SER A 38 -3.55 -4.39 13.20
N LEU A 39 -3.58 -3.27 12.48
CA LEU A 39 -4.33 -3.14 11.22
C LEU A 39 -3.79 -4.07 10.13
N ASN A 40 -2.47 -4.20 10.02
CA ASN A 40 -1.85 -5.06 9.03
C ASN A 40 -2.10 -6.54 9.36
N LYS A 41 -2.12 -6.92 10.64
CA LYS A 41 -2.43 -8.30 11.04
C LYS A 41 -3.86 -8.67 10.63
N GLU A 42 -4.83 -7.82 10.95
CA GLU A 42 -6.23 -8.00 10.57
C GLU A 42 -6.35 -8.09 9.05
N TYR A 43 -5.83 -7.10 8.31
CA TYR A 43 -5.92 -7.10 6.86
C TYR A 43 -5.24 -8.29 6.19
N THR A 44 -4.09 -8.74 6.72
CA THR A 44 -3.42 -9.95 6.24
C THR A 44 -4.27 -11.21 6.47
N GLN A 45 -5.08 -11.26 7.54
CA GLN A 45 -6.02 -12.37 7.75
C GLN A 45 -7.13 -12.34 6.71
N ILE A 46 -7.71 -11.17 6.44
CA ILE A 46 -8.75 -11.03 5.41
C ILE A 46 -8.18 -11.44 4.03
N LEU A 47 -6.96 -11.00 3.69
CA LEU A 47 -6.25 -11.37 2.45
C LEU A 47 -5.94 -12.87 2.33
N LYS A 48 -5.78 -13.59 3.45
CA LYS A 48 -5.56 -15.04 3.47
C LYS A 48 -6.85 -15.83 3.31
N ASN A 49 -7.97 -15.27 3.74
CA ASN A 49 -9.30 -15.89 3.65
C ASN A 49 -10.01 -15.56 2.34
N VAL A 50 -9.27 -15.11 1.33
CA VAL A 50 -9.80 -14.85 0.00
C VAL A 50 -10.31 -16.14 -0.60
N ASP A 51 -11.56 -16.12 -1.05
CA ASP A 51 -12.23 -17.25 -1.66
C ASP A 51 -11.48 -17.69 -2.94
N PRO A 52 -10.90 -18.91 -2.98
CA PRO A 52 -10.27 -19.42 -4.19
C PRO A 52 -11.28 -19.54 -5.36
N ASP A 53 -12.55 -19.77 -5.02
CA ASP A 53 -13.65 -19.98 -5.96
C ASP A 53 -14.35 -18.67 -6.34
N PHE A 54 -13.75 -17.51 -6.03
CA PHE A 54 -14.29 -16.21 -6.41
C PHE A 54 -14.55 -16.15 -7.93
N THR A 55 -15.83 -15.99 -8.28
CA THR A 55 -16.30 -15.80 -9.65
C THR A 55 -16.55 -14.32 -9.91
N LEU A 56 -16.07 -13.82 -11.05
CA LEU A 56 -16.39 -12.47 -11.52
C LEU A 56 -17.90 -12.33 -11.71
N LYS A 57 -18.49 -11.35 -11.04
CA LYS A 57 -19.90 -10.98 -11.22
C LYS A 57 -19.97 -9.70 -12.02
N THR A 58 -20.87 -9.65 -13.00
CA THR A 58 -21.13 -8.45 -13.76
C THR A 58 -21.98 -7.49 -12.92
N TYR A 59 -21.60 -6.21 -12.93
CA TYR A 59 -22.34 -5.13 -12.30
C TYR A 59 -23.07 -4.34 -13.38
N ASP A 60 -24.38 -4.22 -13.22
CA ASP A 60 -25.20 -3.37 -14.08
C ASP A 60 -24.95 -1.90 -13.72
N VAL A 61 -24.30 -1.19 -14.64
CA VAL A 61 -23.95 0.22 -14.49
C VAL A 61 -24.91 1.05 -15.34
N LYS A 62 -25.34 2.19 -14.80
CA LYS A 62 -26.30 3.09 -15.47
C LYS A 62 -25.77 3.74 -16.77
N TYR A 63 -24.54 3.47 -17.16
CA TYR A 63 -23.85 4.10 -18.28
C TYR A 63 -23.69 3.11 -19.42
N GLU A 64 -23.79 3.60 -20.65
CA GLU A 64 -23.47 2.79 -21.84
C GLU A 64 -21.99 2.44 -21.85
N MET A 65 -21.71 1.13 -21.76
CA MET A 65 -20.35 0.60 -21.88
C MET A 65 -19.98 0.46 -23.36
N PRO A 66 -18.70 0.59 -23.73
CA PRO A 66 -18.24 0.24 -25.06
C PRO A 66 -18.61 -1.19 -25.41
N LYS A 67 -18.76 -1.44 -26.71
CA LYS A 67 -18.89 -2.81 -27.22
C LYS A 67 -17.71 -3.63 -26.72
N ASP A 68 -18.00 -4.84 -26.24
CA ASP A 68 -17.03 -5.81 -25.71
C ASP A 68 -16.42 -5.46 -24.33
N GLU A 69 -17.03 -4.53 -23.58
CA GLU A 69 -16.68 -4.27 -22.17
C GLU A 69 -17.82 -4.60 -21.21
N GLU A 70 -17.48 -5.34 -20.16
CA GLU A 70 -18.36 -5.63 -19.03
C GLU A 70 -17.74 -5.08 -17.74
N CYS A 71 -18.57 -4.49 -16.88
CA CYS A 71 -18.15 -4.00 -15.57
C CYS A 71 -18.19 -5.15 -14.56
N TYR A 72 -17.08 -5.42 -13.86
CA TYR A 72 -16.97 -6.48 -12.85
C TYR A 72 -16.83 -5.94 -11.42
N TYR A 73 -16.67 -4.63 -11.27
CA TYR A 73 -16.61 -4.00 -9.97
C TYR A 73 -17.02 -2.54 -10.05
N PHE A 74 -17.84 -2.13 -9.09
CA PHE A 74 -18.22 -0.75 -8.88
C PHE A 74 -18.20 -0.40 -7.40
N ALA A 75 -17.54 0.70 -7.04
CA ALA A 75 -17.67 1.31 -5.72
C ALA A 75 -17.64 2.82 -5.83
N SER A 76 -18.48 3.51 -5.05
CA SER A 76 -18.56 4.97 -5.02
C SER A 76 -17.98 5.54 -3.74
N ASN A 77 -17.66 6.83 -3.76
CA ASN A 77 -17.16 7.59 -2.59
C ASN A 77 -15.89 7.02 -1.95
N ILE A 78 -14.99 6.47 -2.76
CA ILE A 78 -13.73 5.88 -2.29
C ILE A 78 -12.60 6.93 -2.29
N PRO A 79 -11.87 7.12 -1.18
CA PRO A 79 -10.71 7.98 -1.16
C PRO A 79 -9.55 7.38 -1.97
N LEU A 80 -9.13 8.11 -2.99
CA LEU A 80 -8.01 7.81 -3.88
C LEU A 80 -6.86 8.78 -3.62
N TYR A 81 -5.66 8.25 -3.45
CA TYR A 81 -4.44 9.05 -3.29
C TYR A 81 -3.49 8.77 -4.45
N VAL A 82 -3.11 9.83 -5.15
CA VAL A 82 -2.24 9.74 -6.34
C VAL A 82 -0.82 10.15 -6.01
N TYR A 83 0.15 9.29 -6.35
CA TYR A 83 1.58 9.53 -6.12
C TYR A 83 2.38 9.39 -7.42
N PRO A 84 3.03 10.46 -7.91
CA PRO A 84 3.96 10.33 -9.02
C PRO A 84 5.20 9.54 -8.57
N ILE A 85 5.57 8.52 -9.34
CA ILE A 85 6.79 7.73 -9.12
C ILE A 85 7.96 8.52 -9.75
N ILE A 86 8.64 9.31 -8.91
CA ILE A 86 9.87 9.99 -9.32
C ILE A 86 10.95 8.93 -9.52
N LYS A 87 11.43 8.78 -10.76
CA LYS A 87 12.42 7.77 -11.17
C LYS A 87 13.72 7.87 -10.36
N LYS A 88 13.81 7.14 -9.25
CA LYS A 88 15.07 6.75 -8.58
C LYS A 88 15.07 5.27 -8.20
N GLN A 89 14.36 4.42 -8.94
CA GLN A 89 14.38 2.98 -8.69
C GLN A 89 14.95 2.28 -9.93
N LYS A 90 16.20 1.82 -9.80
CA LYS A 90 16.87 0.96 -10.78
C LYS A 90 15.92 -0.19 -11.12
N LYS A 91 15.70 -0.43 -12.42
CA LYS A 91 14.96 -1.58 -12.96
C LYS A 91 15.48 -2.86 -12.29
N LYS A 92 14.65 -3.55 -11.50
CA LYS A 92 14.86 -4.96 -11.15
C LYS A 92 13.56 -5.71 -11.40
N SER A 93 13.75 -6.87 -12.01
CA SER A 93 12.77 -7.75 -12.65
C SER A 93 11.59 -8.12 -11.76
N ILE A 94 10.46 -8.40 -12.41
CA ILE A 94 9.13 -8.75 -11.87
C ILE A 94 9.13 -10.10 -11.11
N ASN A 95 10.19 -10.89 -11.20
CA ASN A 95 10.19 -12.27 -10.68
C ASN A 95 10.67 -12.43 -9.21
N ASP A 96 11.07 -11.36 -8.52
CA ASP A 96 11.50 -11.43 -7.10
C ASP A 96 10.43 -10.87 -6.16
N ALA A 97 9.19 -11.34 -6.30
CA ALA A 97 8.11 -11.08 -5.35
C ALA A 97 8.33 -11.88 -4.06
N ASN A 98 9.44 -11.62 -3.35
CA ASN A 98 9.61 -12.13 -2.00
C ASN A 98 8.82 -11.22 -1.04
N PRO A 99 7.74 -11.71 -0.41
CA PRO A 99 6.87 -10.89 0.44
C PRO A 99 7.62 -10.22 1.61
N LYS A 100 8.74 -10.82 2.06
CA LYS A 100 9.62 -10.17 3.05
C LYS A 100 10.26 -8.89 2.50
N PHE A 101 10.63 -8.86 1.23
CA PHE A 101 11.29 -7.72 0.60
C PHE A 101 10.32 -6.55 0.37
N GLU A 102 9.06 -6.86 0.03
CA GLU A 102 7.99 -5.85 -0.06
C GLU A 102 7.67 -5.23 1.32
N PHE A 103 7.66 -6.05 2.38
CA PHE A 103 7.53 -5.57 3.76
C PHE A 103 8.65 -4.58 4.14
N TYR A 104 9.93 -4.92 3.90
CA TYR A 104 11.02 -3.98 4.20
C TYR A 104 10.97 -2.71 3.35
N ARG A 105 10.49 -2.80 2.10
CA ARG A 105 10.34 -1.63 1.20
C ARG A 105 9.19 -0.72 1.62
N SER A 106 8.06 -1.28 2.06
CA SER A 106 6.94 -0.52 2.61
C SER A 106 7.37 0.16 3.91
N LEU A 107 8.15 -0.52 4.76
CA LEU A 107 8.77 0.07 5.95
C LEU A 107 9.77 1.19 5.62
N LYS A 108 10.54 1.11 4.54
CA LYS A 108 11.47 2.19 4.19
C LYS A 108 10.77 3.42 3.61
N ASN A 109 9.78 3.20 2.75
CA ASN A 109 9.08 4.29 2.04
C ASN A 109 8.01 4.98 2.89
N ASN A 110 7.34 4.24 3.79
CA ASN A 110 6.32 4.83 4.67
C ASN A 110 6.93 5.46 5.94
N PHE A 111 8.22 5.24 6.23
CA PHE A 111 8.85 5.65 7.49
C PHE A 111 10.13 6.49 7.32
N SER A 112 10.40 7.03 6.12
CA SER A 112 11.50 8.00 5.98
C SER A 112 11.20 9.23 6.85
N LEU A 113 12.11 9.54 7.78
CA LEU A 113 12.05 10.73 8.66
C LEU A 113 12.01 12.04 7.85
N ILE A 114 12.47 11.98 6.60
CA ILE A 114 12.27 13.03 5.61
C ILE A 114 10.83 12.90 5.10
N TYR A 115 9.94 13.70 5.68
CA TYR A 115 8.58 13.87 5.18
C TYR A 115 8.66 14.55 3.81
N ILE A 116 8.80 13.75 2.75
CA ILE A 116 8.69 14.28 1.40
C ILE A 116 7.23 14.66 1.24
N LYS A 117 6.98 15.98 1.29
CA LYS A 117 5.70 16.64 1.06
C LYS A 117 5.36 16.48 -0.43
N HIS A 118 5.16 15.24 -0.89
CA HIS A 118 4.58 14.98 -2.19
C HIS A 118 3.24 15.71 -2.21
N LYS A 119 2.95 16.41 -3.31
CA LYS A 119 1.68 17.10 -3.53
C LYS A 119 0.60 16.00 -3.63
N LYS A 120 0.06 15.59 -2.47
CA LYS A 120 -0.96 14.54 -2.38
C LYS A 120 -2.30 15.19 -2.75
N SER A 121 -2.91 14.75 -3.83
CA SER A 121 -4.34 14.96 -4.02
C SER A 121 -5.05 13.75 -3.42
N CYS A 122 -5.86 14.00 -2.38
CA CYS A 122 -6.90 13.07 -1.97
C CYS A 122 -8.12 13.40 -2.81
N LEU A 123 -8.54 12.46 -3.65
CA LEU A 123 -9.73 12.59 -4.48
C LEU A 123 -10.78 11.62 -3.95
N VAL A 124 -12.01 12.06 -3.79
CA VAL A 124 -13.13 11.14 -3.55
C VAL A 124 -13.62 10.68 -4.90
N THR A 125 -13.59 9.37 -5.15
CA THR A 125 -13.80 8.81 -6.49
C THR A 125 -14.76 7.64 -6.51
N SER A 126 -15.44 7.47 -7.63
CA SER A 126 -16.05 6.20 -8.00
C SER A 126 -15.06 5.36 -8.80
N ILE A 127 -15.00 4.07 -8.53
CA ILE A 127 -14.09 3.11 -9.14
C ILE A 127 -14.92 2.15 -9.98
N PHE A 128 -14.54 2.02 -11.24
CA PHE A 128 -15.09 1.03 -12.15
C PHE A 128 -13.96 0.16 -12.68
N VAL A 129 -14.15 -1.15 -12.67
CA VAL A 129 -13.21 -2.10 -13.26
C VAL A 129 -13.94 -2.93 -14.29
N THR A 130 -13.43 -2.91 -15.52
CA THR A 130 -13.92 -3.74 -16.63
C THR A 130 -12.90 -4.82 -16.96
N ASN A 131 -13.22 -5.71 -17.91
CA ASN A 131 -12.23 -6.62 -18.51
C ASN A 131 -11.01 -5.89 -19.12
N ASN A 132 -11.18 -4.65 -19.59
CA ASN A 132 -10.16 -3.96 -20.39
C ASN A 132 -9.47 -2.80 -19.65
N ARG A 133 -10.17 -2.10 -18.76
CA ARG A 133 -9.69 -0.85 -18.15
C ARG A 133 -10.19 -0.63 -16.73
N VAL A 134 -9.50 0.30 -16.08
CA VAL A 134 -9.90 0.88 -14.80
C VAL A 134 -10.27 2.33 -15.06
N LEU A 135 -11.37 2.77 -14.45
CA LEU A 135 -11.82 4.14 -14.45
C LEU A 135 -11.98 4.63 -13.00
N PHE A 136 -11.35 5.75 -12.69
CA PHE A 136 -11.63 6.55 -11.52
C PHE A 136 -12.39 7.80 -11.96
N GLU A 137 -13.65 7.88 -11.59
CA GLU A 137 -14.47 9.06 -11.76
C GLU A 137 -14.31 9.96 -10.54
N THR A 138 -13.90 11.20 -10.77
CA THR A 138 -13.84 12.25 -9.75
C THR A 138 -14.91 13.30 -10.06
N PRO A 139 -15.22 14.25 -9.16
CA PRO A 139 -16.15 15.33 -9.47
C PRO A 139 -15.75 16.21 -10.67
N ASN A 140 -14.46 16.27 -11.02
CA ASN A 140 -13.93 17.21 -12.01
C ASN A 140 -13.38 16.55 -13.27
N GLU A 141 -12.99 15.28 -13.18
CA GLU A 141 -12.27 14.58 -14.24
C GLU A 141 -12.43 13.06 -14.15
N PHE A 142 -12.14 12.40 -15.27
CA PHE A 142 -12.09 10.95 -15.39
C PHE A 142 -10.65 10.50 -15.60
N ILE A 143 -10.14 9.67 -14.69
CA ILE A 143 -8.81 9.06 -14.80
C ILE A 143 -9.00 7.61 -15.24
N GLN A 144 -8.58 7.29 -16.46
CA GLN A 144 -8.68 5.93 -16.99
C GLN A 144 -7.36 5.38 -17.49
N PHE A 145 -7.18 4.08 -17.37
CA PHE A 145 -6.05 3.35 -17.95
C PHE A 145 -6.40 1.88 -18.22
N PRO A 146 -5.82 1.28 -19.27
CA PRO A 146 -6.01 -0.14 -19.55
C PRO A 146 -5.36 -1.01 -18.45
N ILE A 147 -5.97 -2.15 -18.18
CA ILE A 147 -5.47 -3.12 -17.18
C ILE A 147 -4.05 -3.59 -17.51
N THR A 148 -3.73 -3.71 -18.81
CA THR A 148 -2.39 -4.09 -19.29
C THR A 148 -1.27 -3.15 -18.87
N LYS A 149 -1.57 -1.91 -18.43
CA LYS A 149 -0.57 -0.98 -17.90
C LYS A 149 -0.29 -1.17 -16.40
N ILE A 150 -1.07 -1.99 -15.71
CA ILE A 150 -0.87 -2.29 -14.28
C ILE A 150 0.36 -3.17 -14.14
N LYS A 151 1.39 -2.66 -13.46
CA LYS A 151 2.63 -3.41 -13.20
C LYS A 151 2.53 -4.30 -11.99
N ASN A 152 1.83 -3.82 -10.96
CA ASN A 152 1.62 -4.56 -9.73
C ASN A 152 0.34 -4.06 -9.05
N ILE A 153 -0.36 -4.96 -8.39
CA ILE A 153 -1.51 -4.67 -7.54
C ILE A 153 -1.47 -5.55 -6.30
N TYR A 154 -1.61 -4.94 -5.13
CA TYR A 154 -1.59 -5.66 -3.87
C TYR A 154 -2.32 -4.90 -2.77
N GLY A 155 -2.82 -5.64 -1.79
CA GLY A 155 -3.30 -5.07 -0.54
C GLY A 155 -2.12 -4.54 0.27
N ALA A 156 -2.22 -3.31 0.80
CA ALA A 156 -1.23 -2.76 1.71
C ALA A 156 -1.85 -1.94 2.84
N THR A 157 -1.17 -1.91 3.97
CA THR A 157 -1.39 -0.92 5.02
C THR A 157 -0.40 0.23 4.84
N TYR A 158 -0.90 1.45 4.69
CA TYR A 158 -0.09 2.64 4.43
C TYR A 158 -0.47 3.80 5.36
N ASN A 159 0.49 4.71 5.59
CA ASN A 159 0.27 5.89 6.42
C ASN A 159 -0.01 7.11 5.53
N ILE A 160 -1.09 7.81 5.83
CA ILE A 160 -1.43 9.10 5.24
C ILE A 160 -1.72 10.06 6.39
N ASP A 161 -0.90 11.11 6.47
CA ASP A 161 -1.03 12.20 7.44
C ASP A 161 -1.18 11.69 8.88
N LYS A 162 -0.28 10.78 9.28
CA LYS A 162 -0.21 10.11 10.59
C LYS A 162 -1.32 9.09 10.86
N THR A 163 -2.28 8.93 9.96
CA THR A 163 -3.33 7.91 10.06
C THR A 163 -2.97 6.70 9.21
N TRP A 164 -3.19 5.50 9.76
CA TRP A 164 -2.95 4.24 9.06
C TRP A 164 -4.24 3.77 8.38
N TYR A 165 -4.14 3.39 7.12
CA TYR A 165 -5.24 2.90 6.31
C TYR A 165 -4.87 1.54 5.73
N ASN A 166 -5.86 0.66 5.64
CA ASN A 166 -5.79 -0.54 4.81
C ASN A 166 -6.41 -0.22 3.46
N GLY A 167 -5.82 -0.78 2.41
CA GLY A 167 -6.23 -0.44 1.06
C GLY A 167 -5.58 -1.31 0.01
N ILE A 168 -5.79 -0.90 -1.22
CA ILE A 168 -5.20 -1.51 -2.40
C ILE A 168 -4.26 -0.49 -3.04
N GLU A 169 -3.03 -0.92 -3.34
CA GLU A 169 -2.10 -0.12 -4.14
C GLU A 169 -2.08 -0.64 -5.58
N ILE A 170 -2.36 0.25 -6.54
CA ILE A 170 -2.17 0.00 -7.98
C ILE A 170 -0.92 0.75 -8.44
N VAL A 171 0.03 0.03 -9.00
CA VAL A 171 1.30 0.58 -9.46
C VAL A 171 1.35 0.56 -10.98
N LEU A 172 1.40 1.74 -11.59
CA LEU A 172 1.70 1.94 -13.02
C LEU A 172 3.19 2.28 -13.21
N GLU A 173 3.61 2.55 -14.45
CA GLU A 173 5.00 2.92 -14.73
C GLU A 173 5.47 4.19 -14.02
N LYS A 174 4.63 5.23 -14.02
CA LYS A 174 4.99 6.57 -13.54
C LYS A 174 4.14 7.05 -12.38
N VAL A 175 3.10 6.31 -12.00
CA VAL A 175 2.11 6.71 -11.00
C VAL A 175 1.76 5.51 -10.13
N ARG A 176 1.53 5.77 -8.85
CA ARG A 176 0.95 4.84 -7.90
C ARG A 176 -0.36 5.42 -7.38
N TYR A 177 -1.39 4.59 -7.36
CA TYR A 177 -2.67 4.88 -6.75
C TYR A 177 -2.79 4.10 -5.46
N ARG A 178 -3.21 4.76 -4.38
CA ARG A 178 -3.59 4.11 -3.13
C ARG A 178 -5.07 4.32 -2.91
N ILE A 179 -5.80 3.23 -2.81
CA ILE A 179 -7.26 3.20 -2.72
C ILE A 179 -7.60 2.81 -1.29
N ASN A 180 -8.19 3.73 -0.53
CA ASN A 180 -8.60 3.48 0.85
C ASN A 180 -9.90 2.69 0.85
N ILE A 181 -9.75 1.37 0.73
CA ILE A 181 -10.87 0.43 0.71
C ILE A 181 -10.48 -0.81 1.49
N SER A 182 -11.33 -1.21 2.43
CA SER A 182 -11.14 -2.43 3.22
C SER A 182 -11.64 -3.68 2.50
N ASP A 183 -12.46 -3.50 1.48
CA ASP A 183 -13.01 -4.57 0.67
C ASP A 183 -11.93 -5.20 -0.24
N ILE A 184 -11.89 -6.52 -0.22
CA ILE A 184 -10.97 -7.31 -1.03
C ILE A 184 -11.54 -7.63 -2.41
N GLU A 185 -12.85 -7.48 -2.61
CA GLU A 185 -13.51 -7.77 -3.89
C GLU A 185 -12.81 -7.07 -5.05
N LEU A 186 -12.40 -5.81 -4.86
CA LEU A 186 -11.62 -5.07 -5.86
C LEU A 186 -10.30 -5.80 -6.22
N LEU A 187 -9.53 -6.24 -5.21
CA LEU A 187 -8.24 -6.91 -5.43
C LEU A 187 -8.44 -8.27 -6.11
N THR A 188 -9.46 -9.03 -5.73
CA THR A 188 -9.77 -10.34 -6.35
C THR A 188 -10.25 -10.17 -7.78
N THR A 189 -11.11 -9.18 -8.05
CA THR A 189 -11.54 -8.84 -9.41
C THR A 189 -10.34 -8.53 -10.30
N PHE A 190 -9.41 -7.70 -9.84
CA PHE A 190 -8.18 -7.43 -10.59
C PHE A 190 -7.35 -8.69 -10.85
N LYS A 191 -7.14 -9.53 -9.84
CA LYS A 191 -6.37 -10.77 -10.00
C LYS A 191 -6.99 -11.69 -11.04
N LYS A 192 -8.30 -11.94 -10.97
CA LYS A 192 -9.00 -12.81 -11.93
C LYS A 192 -8.98 -12.26 -13.35
N ILE A 193 -9.14 -10.95 -13.53
CA ILE A 193 -9.08 -10.34 -14.87
C ILE A 193 -7.66 -10.43 -15.45
N ILE A 194 -6.63 -10.18 -14.64
CA ILE A 194 -5.22 -10.29 -15.07
C ILE A 194 -4.83 -11.74 -15.36
N GLU A 195 -5.32 -12.71 -14.57
CA GLU A 195 -5.11 -14.14 -14.82
C GLU A 195 -5.82 -14.60 -16.11
N GLY A 196 -7.08 -14.21 -16.31
CA GLY A 196 -7.88 -14.58 -17.47
C GLY A 196 -7.38 -13.97 -18.79
N GLY A 197 -6.80 -12.77 -18.75
CA GLY A 197 -6.25 -12.10 -19.95
C GLY A 197 -4.87 -12.58 -20.39
N ASN A 198 -4.22 -13.49 -19.65
CA ASN A 198 -2.93 -14.09 -20.01
C ASN A 198 -3.06 -15.49 -20.66
N ASN A 199 -4.30 -15.96 -20.91
CA ASN A 199 -4.60 -17.14 -21.71
C ASN A 199 -5.01 -16.74 -23.13
#